data_AF-A0A534FH26-F1
#
_entry.id   AF-A0A534FH26-F1
#
_cell.length_a   1.000
_cell.length_b   1.000
_cell.length_c   1.000
_cell.angle_alpha   90.00
_cell.angle_beta   90.00
_cell.angle_gamma   90.00
#
_symmetry.space_group_name_H-M   'P 1'
#
loop_
_entity.id
_entity.type
_entity.pdbx_description
1 polymer ?
#
loop_
_entity_poly.entity_id
_entity_poly.type
_entity_poly.pdbx_seq_one_letter_code
_entity_poly.pdbx_strand_id
1 'polypeptide(L)'
;MKAPYSWLTEWVKIPWGAPELGTRLTMAGIEMEALTLAAPPFSGVVVAEILAAEPHPQADKLRVCRVSTGSGPPLQIVCGASNARAGLKSALASVGAHLPGDLAIKAAQLRGVESQGMLASAKELGLAEASSGILELPPDAPLGRSLREYLDLDEAVLDLNVTPNRGDVLSILGVAREVAALAGTKVTGPGIARASAGHAERFPVKLEAPAACPRFAGCILRGVDNRAAVPLWMRERLRRAGVRSISPVVDVTNYVMLELGQPMHAYDLRKLKGGIRVRLARDGERVMLLDGKAIEAQSDMLLITDAERAVGLAGVMGGLHTAVSAETSDVFLESAYFAPNAVLGRARRLGLQTDASQRFERG
;
A
#
# COMPACT_ATOMS: atom_id res chain seq x y z
N MET A 1 -7.68 -10.37 -6.48
CA MET A 1 -7.79 -8.96 -6.03
C MET A 1 -8.33 -9.02 -4.64
N LYS A 2 -7.64 -8.41 -3.67
CA LYS A 2 -8.06 -8.46 -2.28
C LYS A 2 -8.96 -7.28 -1.92
N ALA A 3 -10.13 -7.56 -1.35
CA ALA A 3 -11.12 -6.59 -0.93
C ALA A 3 -11.45 -6.78 0.56
N PRO A 4 -11.01 -5.87 1.44
CA PRO A 4 -11.40 -5.87 2.85
C PRO A 4 -12.90 -5.61 2.97
N TYR A 5 -13.59 -6.43 3.78
CA TYR A 5 -15.04 -6.38 3.89
C TYR A 5 -15.53 -5.03 4.46
N SER A 6 -14.86 -4.48 5.47
CA SER A 6 -15.22 -3.18 6.05
C SER A 6 -15.06 -2.02 5.05
N TRP A 7 -14.08 -2.12 4.15
CA TRP A 7 -13.91 -1.10 3.12
C TRP A 7 -15.05 -1.15 2.11
N LEU A 8 -15.58 -2.34 1.78
CA LEU A 8 -16.78 -2.45 0.94
C LEU A 8 -18.02 -1.87 1.61
N THR A 9 -18.21 -2.08 2.92
CA THR A 9 -19.40 -1.57 3.64
C THR A 9 -19.47 -0.06 3.71
N GLU A 10 -18.34 0.64 3.56
CA GLU A 10 -18.32 2.11 3.41
C GLU A 10 -18.89 2.57 2.07
N TRP A 11 -18.82 1.74 1.04
CA TRP A 11 -19.31 2.06 -0.29
C TRP A 11 -20.73 1.56 -0.57
N VAL A 12 -21.15 0.47 0.07
CA VAL A 12 -22.46 -0.14 -0.18
C VAL A 12 -22.99 -0.84 1.06
N LYS A 13 -24.30 -0.78 1.29
CA LYS A 13 -24.97 -1.58 2.32
C LYS A 13 -24.96 -3.05 1.91
N ILE A 14 -24.26 -3.88 2.68
CA ILE A 14 -24.18 -5.33 2.48
C ILE A 14 -25.10 -6.01 3.51
N PRO A 15 -26.19 -6.69 3.08
CA PRO A 15 -27.10 -7.36 4.00
C PRO A 15 -26.61 -8.75 4.44
N TRP A 16 -25.42 -9.18 3.99
CA TRP A 16 -24.87 -10.52 4.17
C TRP A 16 -23.52 -10.47 4.88
N GLY A 17 -23.20 -11.50 5.65
CA GLY A 17 -21.84 -11.70 6.16
C GLY A 17 -20.84 -12.03 5.04
N ALA A 18 -19.54 -11.89 5.32
CA ALA A 18 -18.48 -12.07 4.33
C ALA A 18 -18.51 -13.44 3.60
N PRO A 19 -18.79 -14.59 4.25
CA PRO A 19 -18.90 -15.87 3.53
C PRO A 19 -20.03 -15.89 2.50
N GLU A 20 -21.22 -15.40 2.86
CA GLU A 20 -22.36 -15.36 1.93
C GLU A 20 -22.14 -14.35 0.80
N LEU A 21 -21.54 -13.20 1.11
CA LEU A 21 -21.12 -12.23 0.09
C LEU A 21 -20.20 -12.90 -0.95
N GLY A 22 -19.19 -13.65 -0.48
CA GLY A 22 -18.28 -14.40 -1.34
C GLY A 22 -19.02 -15.36 -2.28
N THR A 23 -19.93 -16.18 -1.73
CA THR A 23 -20.76 -17.09 -2.54
C THR A 23 -21.58 -16.35 -3.61
N ARG A 24 -22.18 -15.20 -3.26
CA ARG A 24 -22.99 -14.42 -4.20
C ARG A 24 -22.17 -13.79 -5.31
N LEU A 25 -20.98 -13.27 -4.99
CA LEU A 25 -20.04 -12.76 -5.98
C LEU A 25 -19.58 -13.87 -6.93
N THR A 26 -19.28 -15.06 -6.42
CA THR A 26 -18.93 -16.22 -7.24
C THR A 26 -20.06 -16.59 -8.20
N MET A 27 -21.31 -16.63 -7.73
CA MET A 27 -22.49 -16.88 -8.57
C MET A 27 -22.73 -15.78 -9.62
N ALA A 28 -22.23 -14.56 -9.39
CA ALA A 28 -22.27 -13.45 -10.33
C ALA A 28 -21.08 -13.45 -11.32
N GLY A 29 -20.19 -14.45 -11.26
CA GLY A 29 -19.04 -14.59 -12.14
C GLY A 29 -17.76 -13.92 -11.63
N ILE A 30 -17.72 -13.52 -10.35
CA ILE A 30 -16.52 -13.02 -9.67
C ILE A 30 -16.14 -14.03 -8.59
N GLU A 31 -15.36 -15.03 -8.97
CA GLU A 31 -14.98 -16.14 -8.09
C GLU A 31 -14.18 -15.64 -6.87
N MET A 32 -14.65 -15.96 -5.67
CA MET A 32 -13.85 -15.79 -4.45
C MET A 32 -12.94 -17.00 -4.27
N GLU A 33 -11.63 -16.82 -4.51
CA GLU A 33 -10.61 -17.86 -4.34
C GLU A 33 -10.39 -18.20 -2.87
N ALA A 34 -10.41 -17.18 -2.01
CA ALA A 34 -10.17 -17.34 -0.59
C ALA A 34 -10.92 -16.28 0.23
N LEU A 35 -11.30 -16.69 1.44
CA LEU A 35 -11.74 -15.79 2.49
C LEU A 35 -10.74 -15.91 3.65
N THR A 36 -10.01 -14.83 3.93
CA THR A 36 -8.94 -14.81 4.94
C THR A 36 -9.20 -13.73 5.98
N LEU A 37 -8.51 -13.80 7.12
CA LEU A 37 -8.46 -12.70 8.07
C LEU A 37 -7.33 -11.74 7.72
N ALA A 38 -7.44 -10.49 8.17
CA ALA A 38 -6.43 -9.46 7.96
C ALA A 38 -5.05 -9.82 8.57
N ALA A 39 -4.99 -10.74 9.54
CA ALA A 39 -3.76 -11.35 10.03
C ALA A 39 -3.97 -12.81 10.46
N PRO A 40 -2.93 -13.67 10.39
CA PRO A 40 -2.99 -15.01 10.97
C PRO A 40 -3.29 -14.96 12.48
N PRO A 41 -3.83 -16.04 13.07
CA PRO A 41 -4.19 -16.06 14.48
C PRO A 41 -2.95 -15.92 15.38
N PHE A 42 -3.07 -15.09 16.41
CA PHE A 42 -2.12 -14.97 17.52
C PHE A 42 -2.83 -14.42 18.76
N SER A 43 -2.24 -14.59 19.95
CA SER A 43 -2.84 -14.17 21.22
C SER A 43 -1.80 -13.59 22.19
N GLY A 44 -2.25 -12.82 23.18
CA GLY A 44 -1.38 -12.25 24.22
C GLY A 44 -0.48 -11.09 23.75
N VAL A 45 -0.81 -10.48 22.61
CA VAL A 45 -0.09 -9.33 22.05
C VAL A 45 -0.88 -8.05 22.31
N VAL A 46 -0.26 -7.10 23.00
CA VAL A 46 -0.87 -5.82 23.40
C VAL A 46 -0.04 -4.63 22.94
N VAL A 47 -0.68 -3.47 22.84
CA VAL A 47 0.01 -2.20 22.60
C VAL A 47 0.80 -1.80 23.85
N ALA A 48 2.08 -1.48 23.68
CA ALA A 48 2.95 -1.04 24.76
C ALA A 48 3.90 0.08 24.34
N GLU A 49 4.43 0.82 25.29
CA GLU A 49 5.38 1.92 25.07
C GLU A 49 6.74 1.58 25.66
N ILE A 50 7.79 1.85 24.90
CA ILE A 50 9.18 1.78 25.38
C ILE A 50 9.46 3.03 26.19
N LEU A 51 9.55 2.93 27.51
CA LEU A 51 9.89 4.04 28.40
C LEU A 51 11.39 4.39 28.33
N ALA A 52 12.24 3.37 28.24
CA ALA A 52 13.69 3.51 28.13
C ALA A 52 14.26 2.38 27.27
N ALA A 53 15.35 2.64 26.54
CA ALA A 53 16.05 1.66 25.72
C ALA A 53 17.57 1.84 25.83
N GLU A 54 18.20 1.05 26.71
CA GLU A 54 19.61 1.16 27.05
C GLU A 54 20.44 0.11 26.32
N PRO A 55 21.74 0.35 26.03
CA PRO A 55 22.63 -0.67 25.48
C PRO A 55 22.70 -1.90 26.38
N HIS A 56 22.69 -3.09 25.80
CA HIS A 56 22.81 -4.32 26.58
C HIS A 56 24.24 -4.50 27.12
N PRO A 57 24.43 -4.80 28.42
CA PRO A 57 25.75 -4.82 29.08
C PRO A 57 26.73 -5.85 28.51
N GLN A 58 26.21 -6.90 27.87
CA GLN A 58 26.99 -8.01 27.32
C GLN A 58 26.77 -8.25 25.82
N ALA A 59 26.13 -7.33 25.08
CA ALA A 59 25.84 -7.55 23.66
C ALA A 59 25.62 -6.24 22.87
N ASP A 60 26.52 -5.94 21.94
CA ASP A 60 26.53 -4.67 21.18
C ASP A 60 25.28 -4.43 20.30
N LYS A 61 24.61 -5.51 19.89
CA LYS A 61 23.42 -5.46 19.00
C LYS A 61 22.09 -5.54 19.75
N LEU A 62 22.11 -5.65 21.07
CA LEU A 62 20.90 -5.76 21.88
C LEU A 62 20.70 -4.50 22.71
N ARG A 63 19.44 -4.23 23.03
CA ARG A 63 19.00 -3.19 23.94
C ARG A 63 18.17 -3.80 25.05
N VAL A 64 18.31 -3.27 26.26
CA VAL A 64 17.44 -3.56 27.39
C VAL A 64 16.39 -2.46 27.44
N CYS A 65 15.15 -2.83 27.15
CA CYS A 65 14.02 -1.93 27.08
C CYS A 65 13.16 -2.05 28.34
N ARG A 66 12.81 -0.92 28.95
CA ARG A 66 11.73 -0.87 29.96
C ARG A 66 10.44 -0.52 29.24
N VAL A 67 9.46 -1.42 29.28
CA VAL A 67 8.24 -1.36 28.47
C VAL A 67 7.01 -1.28 29.37
N SER A 68 6.10 -0.34 29.09
CA SER A 68 4.86 -0.15 29.84
C SER A 68 3.63 -0.48 28.99
N THR A 69 2.70 -1.22 29.57
CA THR A 69 1.35 -1.45 29.02
C THR A 69 0.33 -0.45 29.58
N GLY A 70 0.77 0.56 30.34
CA GLY A 70 -0.12 1.54 30.99
C GLY A 70 -0.75 1.04 32.30
N SER A 71 -0.69 -0.26 32.59
CA SER A 71 -1.15 -0.86 33.83
C SER A 71 -0.05 -1.70 34.48
N GLY A 72 0.15 -1.56 35.79
CA GLY A 72 1.15 -2.33 36.53
C GLY A 72 2.59 -1.82 36.36
N PRO A 73 3.58 -2.55 36.91
CA PRO A 73 4.98 -2.17 36.81
C PRO A 73 5.52 -2.36 35.37
N PRO A 74 6.46 -1.50 34.91
CA PRO A 74 7.12 -1.71 33.62
C PRO A 74 7.87 -3.04 33.56
N LEU A 75 7.79 -3.69 32.40
CA LEU A 75 8.44 -4.96 32.11
C LEU A 75 9.83 -4.72 31.49
N GLN A 76 10.78 -5.59 31.80
CA GLN A 76 12.09 -5.59 31.14
C GLN A 76 12.05 -6.50 29.92
N ILE A 77 12.38 -5.96 28.74
CA ILE A 77 12.36 -6.68 27.48
C ILE A 77 13.70 -6.48 26.77
N VAL A 78 14.36 -7.56 26.38
CA VAL A 78 15.58 -7.49 25.56
C VAL A 78 15.17 -7.45 24.08
N CYS A 79 15.60 -6.42 23.35
CA CYS A 79 15.24 -6.22 21.95
C CYS A 79 16.48 -5.98 21.09
N GLY A 80 16.57 -6.66 19.94
CA GLY A 80 17.66 -6.49 18.98
C GLY A 80 17.36 -5.55 17.81
N ALA A 81 16.15 -4.97 17.76
CA ALA A 81 15.75 -4.14 16.64
C ALA A 81 16.40 -2.75 16.72
N SER A 82 16.98 -2.28 15.62
CA SER A 82 17.68 -1.01 15.55
C SER A 82 16.77 0.20 15.80
N ASN A 83 15.47 0.06 15.54
CA ASN A 83 14.47 1.10 15.72
C ASN A 83 13.88 1.17 17.15
N ALA A 84 14.26 0.28 18.06
CA ALA A 84 13.84 0.31 19.46
C ALA A 84 14.42 1.54 20.19
N ARG A 85 13.54 2.46 20.58
CA ARG A 85 13.88 3.76 21.19
C ARG A 85 12.80 4.18 22.20
N ALA A 86 13.18 5.01 23.17
CA ALA A 86 12.23 5.57 24.12
C ALA A 86 11.11 6.37 23.42
N GLY A 87 9.89 6.30 23.95
CA GLY A 87 8.67 6.92 23.41
C GLY A 87 8.02 6.16 22.24
N LEU A 88 8.63 5.09 21.74
CA LEU A 88 8.03 4.29 20.67
C LEU A 88 6.92 3.40 21.22
N LYS A 89 5.72 3.51 20.64
CA LYS A 89 4.64 2.54 20.84
C LYS A 89 4.78 1.37 19.87
N SER A 90 4.66 0.16 20.38
CA SER A 90 4.90 -1.09 19.65
C SER A 90 4.03 -2.24 20.14
N ALA A 91 4.20 -3.41 19.53
CA ALA A 91 3.49 -4.64 19.87
C ALA A 91 4.30 -5.46 20.87
N LEU A 92 3.81 -5.58 22.10
CA LEU A 92 4.39 -6.43 23.14
C LEU A 92 3.67 -7.78 23.15
N ALA A 93 4.39 -8.84 22.80
CA ALA A 93 3.97 -10.21 23.07
C ALA A 93 4.39 -10.58 24.49
N SER A 94 3.40 -10.72 25.38
CA SER A 94 3.62 -11.00 26.81
C SER A 94 4.00 -12.46 27.04
N VAL A 95 4.54 -12.80 28.20
CA VAL A 95 4.74 -14.22 28.58
C VAL A 95 3.41 -14.97 28.53
N GLY A 96 3.38 -16.12 27.85
CA GLY A 96 2.17 -16.90 27.55
C GLY A 96 1.49 -16.53 26.22
N ALA A 97 1.95 -15.48 25.53
CA ALA A 97 1.49 -15.16 24.17
C ALA A 97 1.86 -16.27 23.18
N HIS A 98 1.02 -16.44 22.15
CA HIS A 98 1.26 -17.38 21.06
C HIS A 98 1.26 -16.61 19.75
N LEU A 99 2.39 -16.65 19.03
CA LEU A 99 2.58 -16.01 17.74
C LEU A 99 2.44 -17.03 16.60
N PRO A 100 2.22 -16.57 15.35
CA PRO A 100 2.17 -17.44 14.18
C PRO A 100 3.41 -18.34 14.06
N GLY A 101 3.20 -19.57 13.58
CA GLY A 101 4.27 -20.59 13.51
C GLY A 101 4.55 -21.29 14.84
N ASP A 102 3.54 -21.41 15.71
CA ASP A 102 3.59 -22.09 17.01
C ASP A 102 4.65 -21.55 17.99
N LEU A 103 4.97 -20.27 17.87
CA LEU A 103 5.94 -19.60 18.74
C LEU A 103 5.28 -19.15 20.04
N ALA A 104 5.50 -19.91 21.11
CA ALA A 104 5.08 -19.56 22.47
C ALA A 104 6.09 -18.66 23.18
N ILE A 105 5.64 -17.53 23.70
CA ILE A 105 6.49 -16.58 24.42
C ILE A 105 6.65 -17.02 25.87
N LYS A 106 7.90 -17.18 26.30
CA LYS A 106 8.29 -17.54 27.68
C LYS A 106 9.26 -16.51 28.22
N ALA A 107 9.30 -16.36 29.55
CA ALA A 107 10.37 -15.62 30.20
C ALA A 107 11.70 -16.32 29.89
N ALA A 108 12.70 -15.54 29.48
CA ALA A 108 14.01 -16.06 29.13
C ALA A 108 15.11 -15.09 29.58
N GLN A 109 16.31 -15.60 29.78
CA GLN A 109 17.50 -14.77 29.93
C GLN A 109 18.27 -14.73 28.61
N LEU A 110 18.47 -13.54 28.07
CA LEU A 110 19.31 -13.32 26.90
C LEU A 110 20.61 -12.69 27.40
N ARG A 111 21.72 -13.41 27.25
CA ARG A 111 23.06 -12.91 27.64
C ARG A 111 23.09 -12.36 29.08
N GLY A 112 22.49 -13.10 30.01
CA GLY A 112 22.47 -12.77 31.44
C GLY A 112 21.42 -11.74 31.86
N VAL A 113 20.66 -11.15 30.93
CA VAL A 113 19.58 -10.19 31.24
C VAL A 113 18.22 -10.85 31.01
N GLU A 114 17.34 -10.73 32.00
CA GLU A 114 15.97 -11.26 31.93
C GLU A 114 15.12 -10.49 30.90
N SER A 115 14.32 -11.21 30.12
CA SER A 115 13.33 -10.67 29.18
C SER A 115 11.96 -11.28 29.48
N GLN A 116 11.01 -10.42 29.85
CA GLN A 116 9.65 -10.78 30.27
C GLN A 116 8.65 -10.71 29.11
N GLY A 117 9.07 -11.15 27.93
CA GLY A 117 8.30 -11.08 26.70
C GLY A 117 9.16 -10.69 25.50
N MET A 118 8.49 -10.24 24.44
CA MET A 118 9.12 -9.85 23.18
C MET A 118 8.40 -8.67 22.53
N LEU A 119 9.15 -7.69 22.04
CA LEU A 119 8.60 -6.67 21.13
C LEU A 119 8.57 -7.25 19.71
N ALA A 120 7.38 -7.39 19.14
CA ALA A 120 7.17 -8.11 17.88
C ALA A 120 7.28 -7.20 16.65
N SER A 121 7.88 -7.73 15.59
CA SER A 121 7.90 -7.15 14.26
C SER A 121 6.63 -7.46 13.48
N ALA A 122 6.39 -6.70 12.40
CA ALA A 122 5.30 -7.01 11.46
C ALA A 122 5.42 -8.42 10.85
N LYS A 123 6.66 -8.92 10.67
CA LYS A 123 6.91 -10.27 10.14
C LYS A 123 6.50 -11.35 11.13
N GLU A 124 6.93 -11.23 12.38
CA GLU A 124 6.58 -12.20 13.43
C GLU A 124 5.07 -12.25 13.68
N LEU A 125 4.36 -11.14 13.49
CA LEU A 125 2.90 -11.09 13.59
C LEU A 125 2.17 -11.55 12.31
N GLY A 126 2.89 -11.91 11.25
CA GLY A 126 2.32 -12.29 9.96
C GLY A 126 1.62 -11.14 9.22
N LEU A 127 1.98 -9.89 9.51
CA LEU A 127 1.45 -8.69 8.86
C LEU A 127 2.25 -8.30 7.60
N ALA A 128 3.49 -8.78 7.48
CA ALA A 128 4.36 -8.53 6.33
C ALA A 128 5.33 -9.70 6.10
N GLU A 129 5.76 -9.91 4.85
CA GLU A 129 6.77 -10.93 4.49
C GLU A 129 8.15 -10.65 5.13
N ALA A 130 8.48 -9.37 5.27
CA ALA A 130 9.74 -8.91 5.83
C ALA A 130 9.52 -7.67 6.71
N SER A 131 10.39 -7.51 7.71
CA SER A 131 10.46 -6.32 8.55
C SER A 131 11.91 -6.00 8.87
N SER A 132 12.26 -4.72 8.90
CA SER A 132 13.59 -4.24 9.32
C SER A 132 13.71 -4.01 10.83
N GLY A 133 12.61 -4.14 11.57
CA GLY A 133 12.57 -3.90 13.01
C GLY A 133 11.23 -4.26 13.65
N ILE A 134 11.02 -3.78 14.88
CA ILE A 134 9.75 -3.96 15.60
C ILE A 134 8.64 -3.10 14.98
N LEU A 135 7.38 -3.51 15.19
CA LEU A 135 6.22 -2.78 14.67
C LEU A 135 6.13 -1.38 15.30
N GLU A 136 6.14 -0.32 14.49
CA GLU A 136 5.94 1.04 14.99
C GLU A 136 4.46 1.42 14.90
N LEU A 137 3.87 1.76 16.04
CA LEU A 137 2.50 2.20 16.16
C LEU A 137 2.41 3.72 16.33
N PRO A 138 1.29 4.35 15.94
CA PRO A 138 1.04 5.75 16.19
C PRO A 138 1.20 6.15 17.68
N PRO A 139 1.65 7.38 17.99
CA PRO A 139 1.82 7.85 19.37
C PRO A 139 0.53 7.86 20.20
N ASP A 140 -0.63 7.89 19.57
CA ASP A 140 -1.96 7.86 20.19
C ASP A 140 -2.48 6.42 20.40
N ALA A 141 -1.72 5.38 20.04
CA ALA A 141 -2.14 4.00 20.24
C ALA A 141 -2.41 3.70 21.74
N PRO A 142 -3.56 3.08 22.08
CA PRO A 142 -3.98 2.90 23.47
C PRO A 142 -3.19 1.78 24.15
N LEU A 143 -2.44 2.10 25.21
CA LEU A 143 -1.62 1.14 25.93
C LEU A 143 -2.48 0.02 26.56
N GLY A 144 -1.96 -1.21 26.56
CA GLY A 144 -2.58 -2.39 27.16
C GLY A 144 -3.71 -3.00 26.32
N ARG A 145 -4.21 -2.30 25.30
CA ARG A 145 -5.23 -2.84 24.40
C ARG A 145 -4.66 -3.98 23.55
N SER A 146 -5.48 -5.00 23.31
CA SER A 146 -5.17 -6.08 22.35
C SER A 146 -4.79 -5.48 20.99
N LEU A 147 -3.67 -5.93 20.42
CA LEU A 147 -3.23 -5.47 19.11
C LEU A 147 -4.23 -5.86 18.03
N ARG A 148 -4.86 -7.04 18.16
CA ARG A 148 -5.88 -7.51 17.20
C ARG A 148 -7.10 -6.59 17.18
N GLU A 149 -7.56 -6.15 18.36
CA GLU A 149 -8.67 -5.23 18.46
C GLU A 149 -8.30 -3.82 17.98
N TYR A 150 -7.10 -3.34 18.32
CA TYR A 150 -6.65 -2.00 17.93
C TYR A 150 -6.49 -1.87 16.42
N LEU A 151 -5.91 -2.89 15.77
CA LEU A 151 -5.67 -2.91 14.33
C LEU A 151 -6.75 -3.66 13.55
N ASP A 152 -7.87 -4.04 14.17
CA ASP A 152 -8.97 -4.79 13.55
C ASP A 152 -8.49 -5.98 12.69
N LEU A 153 -7.65 -6.84 13.29
CA LEU A 153 -6.95 -7.92 12.57
C LEU A 153 -7.81 -9.16 12.30
N ASP A 154 -9.01 -9.20 12.88
CA ASP A 154 -10.02 -10.24 12.65
C ASP A 154 -11.01 -9.84 11.54
N GLU A 155 -10.73 -8.74 10.82
CA GLU A 155 -11.49 -8.37 9.64
C GLU A 155 -11.35 -9.42 8.54
N ALA A 156 -12.47 -9.76 7.90
CA ALA A 156 -12.50 -10.59 6.71
C ALA A 156 -11.99 -9.86 5.46
N VAL A 157 -11.14 -10.52 4.69
CA VAL A 157 -10.61 -10.08 3.40
C VAL A 157 -10.98 -11.12 2.33
N LEU A 158 -11.71 -10.67 1.32
CA LEU A 158 -12.10 -11.49 0.17
C LEU A 158 -10.99 -11.44 -0.87
N ASP A 159 -10.47 -12.58 -1.33
CA ASP A 159 -9.61 -12.64 -2.50
C ASP A 159 -10.42 -13.08 -3.72
N LEU A 160 -10.55 -12.17 -4.68
CA LEU A 160 -11.42 -12.31 -5.84
C LEU A 160 -10.61 -12.56 -7.11
N ASN A 161 -10.88 -13.65 -7.80
CA ASN A 161 -10.39 -13.91 -9.14
C ASN A 161 -11.22 -13.10 -10.15
N VAL A 162 -10.57 -12.13 -10.80
CA VAL A 162 -11.24 -11.22 -11.74
C VAL A 162 -10.87 -11.62 -13.15
N THR A 163 -11.88 -12.10 -13.89
CA THR A 163 -11.78 -12.44 -15.31
C THR A 163 -11.50 -11.20 -16.17
N PRO A 164 -10.84 -11.34 -17.34
CA PRO A 164 -10.42 -10.19 -18.15
C PRO A 164 -11.55 -9.27 -18.62
N ASN A 165 -12.79 -9.77 -18.76
CA ASN A 165 -13.96 -8.99 -19.18
C ASN A 165 -14.52 -8.09 -18.07
N ARG A 166 -14.04 -8.22 -16.83
CA ARG A 166 -14.50 -7.46 -15.66
C ARG A 166 -13.41 -6.53 -15.12
N GLY A 167 -12.80 -5.71 -15.98
CA GLY A 167 -11.83 -4.68 -15.55
C GLY A 167 -12.43 -3.72 -14.52
N ASP A 168 -13.73 -3.49 -14.58
CA ASP A 168 -14.52 -2.63 -13.69
C ASP A 168 -14.42 -3.05 -12.22
N VAL A 169 -14.29 -4.34 -11.92
CA VAL A 169 -14.23 -4.87 -10.55
C VAL A 169 -12.81 -4.99 -10.01
N LEU A 170 -11.80 -4.44 -10.68
CA LEU A 170 -10.43 -4.30 -10.14
C LEU A 170 -10.29 -3.13 -9.14
N SER A 171 -11.38 -2.78 -8.46
CA SER A 171 -11.48 -1.69 -7.49
C SER A 171 -12.57 -1.93 -6.45
N ILE A 172 -12.43 -1.34 -5.26
CA ILE A 172 -13.43 -1.40 -4.19
C ILE A 172 -14.76 -0.84 -4.67
N LEU A 173 -14.77 0.29 -5.37
CA LEU A 173 -15.97 0.87 -5.97
C LEU A 173 -16.62 -0.07 -7.00
N GLY A 174 -15.83 -0.74 -7.83
CA GLY A 174 -16.31 -1.72 -8.80
C GLY A 174 -17.01 -2.90 -8.16
N VAL A 175 -16.36 -3.53 -7.18
CA VAL A 175 -16.95 -4.62 -6.40
C VAL A 175 -18.20 -4.12 -5.66
N ALA A 176 -18.17 -2.93 -5.07
CA ALA A 176 -19.32 -2.34 -4.39
C ALA A 176 -20.52 -2.12 -5.32
N ARG A 177 -20.29 -1.77 -6.60
CA ARG A 177 -21.37 -1.68 -7.60
C ARG A 177 -22.00 -3.03 -7.90
N GLU A 178 -21.20 -4.09 -8.02
CA GLU A 178 -21.71 -5.45 -8.19
C GLU A 178 -22.55 -5.87 -6.98
N VAL A 179 -22.04 -5.62 -5.78
CA VAL A 179 -22.75 -5.91 -4.53
C VAL A 179 -24.06 -5.14 -4.45
N ALA A 180 -24.09 -3.86 -4.84
CA ALA A 180 -25.30 -3.06 -4.89
C ALA A 180 -26.35 -3.68 -5.82
N ALA A 181 -25.93 -4.14 -7.01
CA ALA A 181 -26.82 -4.81 -7.96
C ALA A 181 -27.39 -6.12 -7.38
N LEU A 182 -26.56 -6.95 -6.76
CA LEU A 182 -26.98 -8.20 -6.13
C LEU A 182 -27.91 -7.98 -4.93
N ALA A 183 -27.70 -6.89 -4.18
CA ALA A 183 -28.45 -6.59 -2.97
C ALA A 183 -29.74 -5.81 -3.24
N GLY A 184 -29.94 -5.31 -4.47
CA GLY A 184 -31.01 -4.37 -4.79
C GLY A 184 -30.86 -3.03 -4.04
N THR A 185 -29.62 -2.61 -3.77
CA THR A 185 -29.29 -1.35 -3.06
C THR A 185 -28.58 -0.37 -3.99
N LYS A 186 -28.10 0.75 -3.44
CA LYS A 186 -27.31 1.75 -4.17
C LYS A 186 -25.94 1.87 -3.53
N VAL A 187 -24.96 2.26 -4.34
CA VAL A 187 -23.65 2.69 -3.84
C VAL A 187 -23.82 4.05 -3.15
N THR A 188 -23.31 4.16 -1.92
CA THR A 188 -23.43 5.33 -1.03
C THR A 188 -22.07 5.76 -0.46
N GLY A 189 -20.99 5.51 -1.21
CA GLY A 189 -19.62 5.78 -0.77
C GLY A 189 -19.32 7.23 -0.40
N PRO A 190 -18.13 7.49 0.16
CA PRO A 190 -17.73 8.80 0.63
C PRO A 190 -17.82 9.85 -0.48
N GLY A 191 -18.32 11.04 -0.14
CA GLY A 191 -18.39 12.16 -1.07
C GLY A 191 -16.98 12.68 -1.41
N ILE A 192 -16.59 12.61 -2.68
CA ILE A 192 -15.30 13.12 -3.15
C ILE A 192 -15.47 14.57 -3.59
N ALA A 193 -15.11 15.51 -2.71
CA ALA A 193 -15.15 16.93 -3.01
C ALA A 193 -14.00 17.33 -3.95
N ARG A 194 -14.26 18.30 -4.84
CA ARG A 194 -13.21 18.89 -5.67
C ARG A 194 -12.30 19.75 -4.80
N ALA A 195 -11.00 19.44 -4.81
CA ALA A 195 -10.00 20.30 -4.17
C ALA A 195 -9.90 21.66 -4.88
N SER A 196 -9.82 22.75 -4.10
CA SER A 196 -9.55 24.09 -4.61
C SER A 196 -8.09 24.21 -5.06
N ALA A 197 -7.85 24.87 -6.19
CA ALA A 197 -6.49 25.14 -6.64
C ALA A 197 -5.82 26.17 -5.73
N GLY A 198 -4.70 25.80 -5.10
CA GLY A 198 -3.90 26.71 -4.26
C GLY A 198 -2.99 27.65 -5.07
N HIS A 199 -2.78 27.38 -6.36
CA HIS A 199 -1.98 28.20 -7.25
C HIS A 199 -2.41 28.04 -8.73
N ALA A 200 -1.95 28.95 -9.59
CA ALA A 200 -2.26 28.95 -11.02
C ALA A 200 -1.21 28.25 -11.91
N GLU A 201 -0.11 27.76 -11.32
CA GLU A 201 0.97 27.08 -12.06
C GLU A 201 0.45 25.92 -12.93
N ARG A 202 1.07 25.73 -14.09
CA ARG A 202 0.80 24.65 -15.05
C ARG A 202 2.11 24.04 -15.51
N PHE A 203 2.09 22.73 -15.72
CA PHE A 203 3.16 22.02 -16.43
C PHE A 203 2.64 21.63 -17.82
N PRO A 204 3.32 21.99 -18.91
CA PRO A 204 2.82 21.68 -20.26
C PRO A 204 2.67 20.17 -20.46
N VAL A 205 1.55 19.76 -21.05
CA VAL A 205 1.29 18.37 -21.46
C VAL A 205 0.88 18.37 -22.92
N LYS A 206 1.54 17.55 -23.74
CA LYS A 206 1.20 17.36 -25.16
C LYS A 206 0.92 15.90 -25.47
N LEU A 207 -0.25 15.62 -26.05
CA LEU A 207 -0.63 14.28 -26.51
C LEU A 207 -0.29 14.15 -27.99
N GLU A 208 0.77 13.42 -28.30
CA GLU A 208 1.22 13.19 -29.69
C GLU A 208 0.68 11.86 -30.24
N ALA A 209 0.15 10.99 -29.37
CA ALA A 209 -0.56 9.77 -29.72
C ALA A 209 -1.98 9.74 -29.10
N PRO A 210 -2.90 10.63 -29.52
CA PRO A 210 -4.22 10.77 -28.89
C PRO A 210 -5.12 9.53 -29.01
N ALA A 211 -4.89 8.67 -30.01
CA ALA A 211 -5.58 7.39 -30.10
C ALA A 211 -5.16 6.41 -28.98
N ALA A 212 -3.91 6.47 -28.55
CA ALA A 212 -3.36 5.64 -27.48
C ALA A 212 -3.59 6.25 -26.08
N CYS A 213 -3.60 7.59 -25.99
CA CYS A 213 -3.93 8.33 -24.77
C CYS A 213 -4.86 9.50 -25.11
N PRO A 214 -6.19 9.31 -25.09
CA PRO A 214 -7.14 10.36 -25.39
C PRO A 214 -7.35 11.34 -24.22
N ARG A 215 -6.92 10.98 -23.00
CA ARG A 215 -7.03 11.84 -21.82
C ARG A 215 -5.82 11.72 -20.90
N PHE A 216 -5.24 12.85 -20.56
CA PHE A 216 -4.20 12.99 -19.55
C PHE A 216 -4.50 14.20 -18.68
N ALA A 217 -4.59 14.00 -17.37
CA ALA A 217 -4.74 15.06 -16.38
C ALA A 217 -3.45 15.14 -15.54
N GLY A 218 -2.88 16.35 -15.49
CA GLY A 218 -1.74 16.68 -14.67
C GLY A 218 -2.12 17.60 -13.51
N CYS A 219 -1.57 17.37 -12.32
CA CYS A 219 -1.73 18.26 -11.17
C CYS A 219 -0.38 18.51 -10.49
N ILE A 220 -0.03 19.77 -10.23
CA ILE A 220 1.16 20.13 -9.46
C ILE A 220 0.76 20.23 -7.99
N LEU A 221 1.52 19.56 -7.12
CA LEU A 221 1.47 19.73 -5.68
C LEU A 221 2.81 20.31 -5.21
N ARG A 222 2.75 21.40 -4.44
CA ARG A 222 3.92 22.12 -3.92
C ARG A 222 4.08 21.89 -2.42
N GLY A 223 5.34 21.80 -1.97
CA GLY A 223 5.68 21.74 -0.55
C GLY A 223 5.11 20.53 0.20
N VAL A 224 5.00 19.38 -0.45
CA VAL A 224 4.59 18.14 0.21
C VAL A 224 5.71 17.63 1.11
N ASP A 225 5.36 17.08 2.26
CA ASP A 225 6.31 16.32 3.09
C ASP A 225 6.19 14.83 2.76
N ASN A 226 7.05 14.33 1.88
CA ASN A 226 7.07 12.91 1.52
C ASN A 226 7.79 12.02 2.56
N ARG A 227 8.17 12.58 3.72
CA ARG A 227 8.68 11.84 4.90
C ARG A 227 7.62 11.70 5.98
N ALA A 228 6.47 12.36 5.82
CA ALA A 228 5.37 12.28 6.76
C ALA A 228 4.94 10.82 6.99
N ALA A 229 4.47 10.53 8.21
CA ALA A 229 3.91 9.23 8.51
C ALA A 229 2.59 9.03 7.75
N VAL A 230 2.48 7.94 6.99
CA VAL A 230 1.21 7.58 6.36
C VAL A 230 0.22 7.15 7.46
N PRO A 231 -1.00 7.70 7.48
CA PRO A 231 -2.00 7.37 8.49
C PRO A 231 -2.25 5.87 8.57
N LEU A 232 -2.40 5.36 9.79
CA LEU A 232 -2.54 3.92 10.05
C LEU A 232 -3.71 3.28 9.27
N TRP A 233 -4.85 3.97 9.19
CA TRP A 233 -6.03 3.48 8.46
C TRP A 233 -5.73 3.23 6.97
N MET A 234 -4.93 4.09 6.33
CA MET A 234 -4.57 3.95 4.92
C MET A 234 -3.56 2.83 4.75
N ARG A 235 -2.54 2.77 5.62
CA ARG A 235 -1.54 1.70 5.61
C ARG A 235 -2.18 0.32 5.75
N GLU A 236 -3.14 0.17 6.67
CA GLU A 236 -3.84 -1.10 6.87
C GLU A 236 -4.74 -1.45 5.67
N ARG A 237 -5.46 -0.49 5.09
CA ARG A 237 -6.24 -0.74 3.86
C ARG A 237 -5.36 -1.23 2.70
N LEU A 238 -4.22 -0.57 2.46
CA LEU A 238 -3.24 -0.99 1.46
C LEU A 238 -2.75 -2.42 1.75
N ARG A 239 -2.31 -2.67 3.00
CA ARG A 239 -1.77 -3.98 3.41
C ARG A 239 -2.79 -5.10 3.21
N ARG A 240 -4.03 -4.91 3.66
CA ARG A 240 -5.12 -5.89 3.52
C ARG A 240 -5.51 -6.12 2.06
N ALA A 241 -5.37 -5.10 1.21
CA ALA A 241 -5.52 -5.22 -0.24
C ALA A 241 -4.28 -5.82 -0.96
N GLY A 242 -3.24 -6.21 -0.22
CA GLY A 242 -2.02 -6.83 -0.76
C GLY A 242 -0.95 -5.85 -1.23
N VAL A 243 -1.10 -4.55 -0.94
CA VAL A 243 -0.14 -3.51 -1.33
C VAL A 243 0.68 -3.05 -0.13
N ARG A 244 2.00 -3.06 -0.28
CA ARG A 244 2.92 -2.55 0.74
C ARG A 244 2.96 -1.02 0.73
N SER A 245 2.89 -0.43 1.92
CA SER A 245 3.14 1.01 2.14
C SER A 245 4.62 1.35 1.90
N ILE A 246 4.88 2.45 1.18
CA ILE A 246 6.20 2.89 0.72
C ILE A 246 6.48 4.33 1.16
N SER A 247 5.64 5.28 0.74
CA SER A 247 5.77 6.70 1.06
C SER A 247 4.42 7.40 0.87
N PRO A 248 4.15 8.54 1.53
CA PRO A 248 2.87 9.23 1.42
C PRO A 248 2.36 9.42 -0.01
N VAL A 249 3.23 9.90 -0.92
CA VAL A 249 2.82 10.17 -2.30
C VAL A 249 2.46 8.88 -3.04
N VAL A 250 3.30 7.84 -2.93
CA VAL A 250 3.06 6.55 -3.59
C VAL A 250 1.82 5.85 -3.00
N ASP A 251 1.67 5.89 -1.68
CA ASP A 251 0.59 5.24 -0.96
C ASP A 251 -0.76 5.85 -1.30
N VAL A 252 -0.85 7.17 -1.45
CA VAL A 252 -2.07 7.84 -1.93
C VAL A 252 -2.41 7.39 -3.35
N THR A 253 -1.43 7.30 -4.26
CA THR A 253 -1.71 6.83 -5.64
C THR A 253 -2.18 5.38 -5.68
N ASN A 254 -1.57 4.50 -4.88
CA ASN A 254 -2.00 3.11 -4.74
C ASN A 254 -3.38 2.99 -4.10
N TYR A 255 -3.66 3.83 -3.11
CA TYR A 255 -4.94 3.88 -2.42
C TYR A 255 -6.06 4.25 -3.39
N VAL A 256 -5.89 5.31 -4.17
CA VAL A 256 -6.87 5.73 -5.20
C VAL A 256 -7.06 4.65 -6.27
N MET A 257 -5.98 3.97 -6.67
CA MET A 257 -6.06 2.86 -7.62
C MET A 257 -6.89 1.69 -7.08
N LEU A 258 -6.70 1.31 -5.82
CA LEU A 258 -7.49 0.25 -5.19
C LEU A 258 -8.94 0.69 -4.95
N GLU A 259 -9.15 1.92 -4.52
CA GLU A 259 -10.47 2.44 -4.19
C GLU A 259 -11.35 2.64 -5.44
N LEU A 260 -10.81 3.32 -6.45
CA LEU A 260 -11.56 3.78 -7.62
C LEU A 260 -11.20 3.06 -8.93
N GLY A 261 -10.15 2.23 -8.93
CA GLY A 261 -9.71 1.49 -10.11
C GLY A 261 -8.83 2.30 -11.06
N GLN A 262 -8.47 3.53 -10.71
CA GLN A 262 -7.67 4.43 -11.54
C GLN A 262 -6.19 4.37 -11.13
N PRO A 263 -5.30 3.73 -11.90
CA PRO A 263 -3.88 3.86 -11.65
C PRO A 263 -3.44 5.31 -11.84
N MET A 264 -2.58 5.78 -10.94
CA MET A 264 -1.99 7.12 -10.98
C MET A 264 -0.47 7.01 -10.86
N HIS A 265 0.23 8.04 -11.29
CA HIS A 265 1.67 8.14 -11.12
C HIS A 265 2.09 9.51 -10.57
N ALA A 266 3.26 9.57 -9.94
CA ALA A 266 3.81 10.78 -9.35
C ALA A 266 5.26 10.94 -9.77
N TYR A 267 5.58 12.12 -10.32
CA TYR A 267 6.93 12.51 -10.71
C TYR A 267 7.47 13.55 -9.73
N ASP A 268 8.77 13.51 -9.42
CA ASP A 268 9.43 14.67 -8.80
C ASP A 268 9.50 15.79 -9.84
N LEU A 269 8.72 16.86 -9.61
CA LEU A 269 8.57 17.96 -10.56
C LEU A 269 9.90 18.63 -10.88
N ARG A 270 10.84 18.67 -9.93
CA ARG A 270 12.16 19.31 -10.11
C ARG A 270 13.06 18.51 -11.06
N LYS A 271 12.78 17.22 -11.22
CA LYS A 271 13.53 16.32 -12.11
C LYS A 271 13.01 16.34 -13.55
N LEU A 272 11.77 16.79 -13.76
CA LEU A 272 11.17 16.93 -15.10
C LEU A 272 11.74 18.12 -15.86
N LYS A 273 11.86 17.97 -17.18
CA LYS A 273 12.41 19.02 -18.07
C LYS A 273 11.39 19.48 -19.10
N GLY A 274 11.10 20.78 -19.12
CA GLY A 274 10.24 21.45 -20.10
C GLY A 274 8.74 21.15 -19.95
N GLY A 275 8.30 19.92 -20.22
CA GLY A 275 6.90 19.51 -20.25
C GLY A 275 6.73 18.03 -20.54
N ILE A 276 5.57 17.47 -20.25
CA ILE A 276 5.23 16.07 -20.59
C ILE A 276 4.81 15.96 -22.05
N ARG A 277 5.28 14.90 -22.71
CA ARG A 277 4.78 14.43 -24.00
C ARG A 277 4.36 12.97 -23.88
N VAL A 278 3.19 12.65 -24.41
CA VAL A 278 2.69 11.27 -24.48
C VAL A 278 2.73 10.84 -25.94
N ARG A 279 3.69 9.97 -26.27
CA ARG A 279 4.00 9.59 -27.66
C ARG A 279 4.42 8.12 -27.77
N LEU A 280 4.36 7.57 -28.97
CA LEU A 280 4.97 6.28 -29.25
C LEU A 280 6.50 6.35 -29.12
N ALA A 281 7.09 5.24 -28.72
CA ALA A 281 8.53 5.09 -28.64
C ALA A 281 9.18 5.23 -30.02
N ARG A 282 10.42 5.70 -30.03
CA ARG A 282 11.31 5.43 -31.17
C ARG A 282 11.79 3.99 -31.05
N ASP A 283 12.02 3.32 -32.19
CA ASP A 283 12.42 1.92 -32.15
C ASP A 283 13.77 1.75 -31.44
N GLY A 284 13.82 0.87 -30.43
CA GLY A 284 14.97 0.66 -29.56
C GLY A 284 15.20 1.77 -28.52
N GLU A 285 14.23 2.66 -28.29
CA GLU A 285 14.37 3.73 -27.31
C GLU A 285 14.54 3.17 -25.90
N ARG A 286 15.65 3.50 -25.25
CA ARG A 286 15.98 2.99 -23.92
C ARG A 286 15.25 3.74 -22.82
N VAL A 287 14.65 3.01 -21.90
CA VAL A 287 13.98 3.56 -20.71
C VAL A 287 14.46 2.83 -19.46
N MET A 288 14.96 3.57 -18.48
CA MET A 288 15.31 3.04 -17.16
C MET A 288 14.07 3.08 -16.26
N LEU A 289 13.56 1.91 -15.89
CA LEU A 289 12.34 1.77 -15.08
C LEU A 289 12.63 1.79 -13.57
N LEU A 290 11.58 1.95 -12.76
CA LEU A 290 11.66 2.03 -11.30
C LEU A 290 12.26 0.78 -10.63
N ASP A 291 12.19 -0.39 -11.27
CA ASP A 291 12.81 -1.62 -10.77
C ASP A 291 14.32 -1.70 -11.04
N GLY A 292 14.90 -0.65 -11.63
CA GLY A 292 16.32 -0.54 -11.97
C GLY A 292 16.70 -1.25 -13.27
N LYS A 293 15.73 -1.81 -14.01
CA LYS A 293 15.98 -2.42 -15.31
C LYS A 293 15.85 -1.39 -16.43
N ALA A 294 16.79 -1.45 -17.36
CA ALA A 294 16.66 -0.77 -18.65
C ALA A 294 15.90 -1.68 -19.62
N ILE A 295 14.88 -1.12 -20.27
CA ILE A 295 14.17 -1.77 -21.38
C ILE A 295 14.50 -1.08 -22.71
N GLU A 296 14.35 -1.81 -23.80
CA GLU A 296 14.34 -1.26 -25.15
C GLU A 296 12.90 -1.23 -25.66
N ALA A 297 12.33 -0.03 -25.72
CA ALA A 297 10.96 0.17 -26.14
C ALA A 297 10.85 0.05 -27.67
N GLN A 298 9.87 -0.71 -28.14
CA GLN A 298 9.57 -0.83 -29.56
C GLN A 298 8.58 0.25 -29.99
N SER A 299 8.56 0.56 -31.29
CA SER A 299 7.74 1.63 -31.86
C SER A 299 6.23 1.56 -31.59
N ASP A 300 5.70 0.39 -31.20
CA ASP A 300 4.29 0.20 -30.82
C ASP A 300 4.01 0.51 -29.33
N MET A 301 5.03 0.79 -28.53
CA MET A 301 4.90 1.07 -27.10
C MET A 301 4.69 2.56 -26.84
N LEU A 302 3.72 2.87 -25.98
CA LEU A 302 3.44 4.24 -25.56
C LEU A 302 4.37 4.63 -24.41
N LEU A 303 5.06 5.77 -24.55
CA LEU A 303 5.94 6.32 -23.53
C LEU A 303 5.38 7.64 -22.99
N ILE A 304 5.65 7.89 -21.72
CA ILE A 304 5.61 9.23 -21.14
C ILE A 304 7.03 9.77 -21.22
N THR A 305 7.21 10.94 -21.82
CA THR A 305 8.52 11.59 -21.97
C THR A 305 8.47 13.01 -21.43
N ASP A 306 9.61 13.54 -21.02
CA ASP A 306 9.77 14.98 -20.87
C ASP A 306 10.38 15.58 -22.15
N ALA A 307 10.95 16.79 -22.08
CA ALA A 307 11.61 17.43 -23.21
C ALA A 307 12.94 16.77 -23.63
N GLU A 308 13.57 15.99 -22.74
CA GLU A 308 14.90 15.42 -22.96
C GLU A 308 14.87 13.90 -23.16
N ARG A 309 13.98 13.19 -22.45
CA ARG A 309 14.04 11.71 -22.36
C ARG A 309 12.70 11.08 -22.05
N ALA A 310 12.62 9.76 -22.22
CA ALA A 310 11.54 8.95 -21.67
C ALA A 310 11.61 8.92 -20.13
N VAL A 311 10.45 9.10 -19.50
CA VAL A 311 10.27 9.15 -18.04
C VAL A 311 9.34 8.06 -17.52
N GLY A 312 8.84 7.19 -18.39
CA GLY A 312 8.07 6.00 -18.01
C GLY A 312 7.48 5.27 -19.22
N LEU A 313 7.13 4.00 -19.01
CA LEU A 313 6.31 3.21 -19.92
C LEU A 313 4.84 3.42 -19.55
N ALA A 314 4.09 4.07 -20.45
CA ALA A 314 2.75 4.55 -20.16
C ALA A 314 1.80 3.41 -19.77
N GLY A 315 1.10 3.58 -18.64
CA GLY A 315 0.17 2.59 -18.12
C GLY A 315 0.81 1.29 -17.60
N VAL A 316 2.15 1.23 -17.48
CA VAL A 316 2.86 0.06 -16.98
C VAL A 316 3.76 0.41 -15.80
N MET A 317 4.81 1.20 -16.01
CA MET A 317 5.78 1.51 -14.95
C MET A 317 6.46 2.85 -15.20
N GLY A 318 6.61 3.64 -14.13
CA GLY A 318 7.37 4.88 -14.17
C GLY A 318 8.86 4.66 -14.40
N GLY A 319 9.55 5.74 -14.77
CA GLY A 319 10.99 5.77 -14.96
C GLY A 319 11.75 6.18 -13.69
N LEU A 320 12.97 5.67 -13.54
CA LEU A 320 13.80 5.90 -12.35
C LEU A 320 14.24 7.36 -12.18
N HIS A 321 14.54 8.05 -13.29
CA HIS A 321 15.15 9.38 -13.24
C HIS A 321 14.23 10.50 -12.75
N THR A 322 12.93 10.28 -12.78
CA THR A 322 11.89 11.21 -12.32
C THR A 322 11.13 10.69 -11.12
N ALA A 323 11.56 9.56 -10.56
CA ALA A 323 10.97 8.95 -9.39
C ALA A 323 10.97 9.92 -8.20
N VAL A 324 9.88 9.89 -7.43
CA VAL A 324 9.83 10.55 -6.12
C VAL A 324 10.78 9.86 -5.15
N SER A 325 11.39 10.64 -4.25
CA SER A 325 12.20 10.14 -3.14
C SER A 325 11.74 10.77 -1.82
N ALA A 326 12.41 10.42 -0.71
CA ALA A 326 12.15 11.02 0.59
C ALA A 326 12.42 12.54 0.61
N GLU A 327 13.15 13.08 -0.37
CA GLU A 327 13.50 14.50 -0.52
C GLU A 327 12.56 15.23 -1.48
N THR A 328 11.60 14.52 -2.10
CA THR A 328 10.64 15.13 -3.02
C THR A 328 9.64 15.98 -2.27
N SER A 329 9.64 17.28 -2.56
CA SER A 329 8.69 18.25 -2.02
C SER A 329 7.72 18.81 -3.07
N ASP A 330 8.06 18.72 -4.34
CA ASP A 330 7.22 19.19 -5.44
C ASP A 330 6.91 18.02 -6.36
N VAL A 331 5.63 17.74 -6.56
CA VAL A 331 5.13 16.56 -7.27
C VAL A 331 4.30 16.98 -8.46
N PHE A 332 4.51 16.32 -9.60
CA PHE A 332 3.56 16.31 -10.70
C PHE A 332 2.80 14.99 -10.69
N LEU A 333 1.50 15.04 -10.40
CA LEU A 333 0.61 13.90 -10.43
C LEU A 333 0.06 13.67 -11.83
N GLU A 334 0.09 12.42 -12.26
CA GLU A 334 -0.52 11.92 -13.49
C GLU A 334 -1.77 11.10 -13.16
N SER A 335 -2.87 11.45 -13.83
CA SER A 335 -4.06 10.61 -13.95
C SER A 335 -4.47 10.58 -15.42
N ALA A 336 -4.29 9.43 -16.06
CA ALA A 336 -4.48 9.28 -17.50
C ALA A 336 -5.42 8.11 -17.80
N TYR A 337 -6.04 8.18 -18.97
CA TYR A 337 -6.67 7.04 -19.61
C TYR A 337 -5.82 6.65 -20.81
N PHE A 338 -5.30 5.43 -20.77
CA PHE A 338 -4.62 4.79 -21.89
C PHE A 338 -5.60 3.81 -22.54
N ALA A 339 -5.71 3.85 -23.86
CA ALA A 339 -6.56 2.90 -24.57
C ALA A 339 -6.05 1.46 -24.29
N PRO A 340 -6.92 0.49 -23.98
CA PRO A 340 -6.48 -0.87 -23.66
C PRO A 340 -5.58 -1.49 -24.72
N ASN A 341 -5.89 -1.24 -26.00
CA ASN A 341 -5.08 -1.69 -27.14
C ASN A 341 -3.68 -1.06 -27.20
N ALA A 342 -3.38 0.00 -26.46
CA ALA A 342 -2.04 0.57 -26.35
C ALA A 342 -1.18 -0.10 -25.25
N VAL A 343 -1.82 -0.74 -24.26
CA VAL A 343 -1.14 -1.35 -23.11
C VAL A 343 -1.10 -2.88 -23.21
N LEU A 344 -2.16 -3.50 -23.74
CA LEU A 344 -2.38 -4.95 -23.76
C LEU A 344 -1.16 -5.75 -24.23
N GLY A 345 -0.62 -6.62 -23.38
CA GLY A 345 0.51 -7.49 -23.74
C GLY A 345 1.89 -6.82 -23.82
N ARG A 346 2.01 -5.48 -23.71
CA ARG A 346 3.31 -4.78 -23.81
C ARG A 346 4.15 -4.99 -22.57
N ALA A 347 3.50 -4.95 -21.40
CA ALA A 347 4.15 -5.31 -20.13
C ALA A 347 4.69 -6.75 -20.18
N ARG A 348 3.87 -7.72 -20.64
CA ARG A 348 4.28 -9.14 -20.72
C ARG A 348 5.43 -9.38 -21.68
N ARG A 349 5.47 -8.68 -22.83
CA ARG A 349 6.61 -8.73 -23.78
C ARG A 349 7.94 -8.31 -23.14
N LEU A 350 7.89 -7.51 -22.08
CA LEU A 350 9.05 -7.04 -21.32
C LEU A 350 9.25 -7.81 -20.01
N GLY A 351 8.49 -8.88 -19.77
CA GLY A 351 8.52 -9.63 -18.51
C GLY A 351 8.02 -8.82 -17.30
N LEU A 352 7.20 -7.80 -17.53
CA LEU A 352 6.62 -6.94 -16.51
C LEU A 352 5.17 -7.34 -16.23
N GLN A 353 4.79 -7.30 -14.96
CA GLN A 353 3.41 -7.42 -14.51
C GLN A 353 3.20 -6.43 -13.38
N THR A 354 2.33 -5.44 -13.62
CA THR A 354 2.04 -4.36 -12.67
C THR A 354 0.54 -4.20 -12.49
N ASP A 355 0.15 -3.68 -11.32
CA ASP A 355 -1.24 -3.32 -11.02
C ASP A 355 -1.83 -2.35 -12.04
N ALA A 356 -1.02 -1.39 -12.50
CA ALA A 356 -1.40 -0.42 -13.52
C ALA A 356 -1.68 -1.12 -14.86
N SER A 357 -0.74 -1.95 -15.33
CA SER A 357 -0.90 -2.64 -16.62
C SER A 357 -2.09 -3.58 -16.64
N GLN A 358 -2.37 -4.27 -15.53
CA GLN A 358 -3.51 -5.18 -15.43
C GLN A 358 -4.86 -4.44 -15.55
N ARG A 359 -4.95 -3.24 -15.01
CA ARG A 359 -6.16 -2.40 -15.08
C ARG A 359 -6.30 -1.78 -16.46
N PHE A 360 -5.27 -1.09 -16.94
CA PHE A 360 -5.32 -0.42 -18.25
C PHE A 360 -5.49 -1.39 -19.41
N GLU A 361 -4.95 -2.62 -19.36
CA GLU A 361 -5.16 -3.59 -20.44
C GLU A 361 -6.60 -4.12 -20.51
N ARG A 362 -7.40 -3.94 -19.45
CA ARG A 362 -8.79 -4.43 -19.35
C ARG A 362 -9.84 -3.32 -19.44
N GLY A 363 -9.43 -2.05 -19.37
CA GLY A 363 -10.30 -0.88 -19.48
C GLY A 363 -10.64 -0.28 -18.14
#